data_AF-A0A067Q1Y9-F1
#
_entry.id   AF-A0A067Q1Y9-F1
#
_cell.length_a   1.000
_cell.length_b   1.000
_cell.length_c   1.000
_cell.angle_alpha   90.00
_cell.angle_beta   90.00
_cell.angle_gamma   90.00
#
_symmetry.space_group_name_H-M   'P 1'
#
loop_
_entity.id
_entity.type
_entity.pdbx_description
1 polymer ?
#
loop_
_entity_poly.entity_id
_entity_poly.type
_entity_poly.pdbx_seq_one_letter_code
_entity_poly.pdbx_strand_id
1 'polypeptide(L)' 'KDIGTIMLRIKRIQRVASKPANPVQELPDAVHGRGDHCIGFGEEKPTWIQYPTTWTVKPYDPKNPGSYVTFIFRYRSRGE' A
#
# COMPACT_ATOMS: atom_id res chain seq x y z
N LYS A 1 7.46 -21.88 -16.75
CA LYS A 1 8.92 -21.93 -17.07
C LYS A 1 9.72 -21.15 -16.01
N ASP A 2 9.15 -20.96 -14.80
CA ASP A 2 9.56 -19.90 -13.86
C ASP A 2 9.64 -20.42 -12.41
N ILE A 3 9.57 -21.74 -12.22
CA ILE A 3 9.74 -22.37 -10.90
C ILE A 3 11.17 -22.03 -10.43
N GLY A 4 11.29 -21.47 -9.22
CA GLY A 4 12.57 -21.08 -8.66
C GLY A 4 13.09 -19.71 -9.12
N THR A 5 12.24 -18.80 -9.57
CA THR A 5 12.65 -17.43 -9.95
C THR A 5 11.83 -16.35 -9.22
N ILE A 6 12.50 -15.36 -8.63
CA ILE A 6 11.89 -14.12 -8.17
C ILE A 6 12.17 -13.02 -9.19
N MET A 7 11.13 -12.33 -9.65
CA MET A 7 11.24 -11.21 -10.58
C MET A 7 10.85 -9.90 -9.90
N LEU A 8 11.81 -8.99 -9.74
CA LEU A 8 11.57 -7.63 -9.25
C LEU A 8 11.52 -6.66 -10.43
N ARG A 9 10.39 -5.99 -10.61
CA ARG A 9 10.17 -5.00 -11.67
C ARG A 9 10.03 -3.61 -11.06
N ILE A 10 10.95 -2.70 -11.38
CA ILE A 10 10.88 -1.30 -10.96
C ILE A 10 10.32 -0.49 -12.12
N LYS A 11 9.23 0.26 -11.88
CA LYS A 11 8.61 1.16 -12.87
C LYS A 11 8.87 2.61 -12.49
N ARG A 12 9.13 3.46 -13.49
CA ARG A 12 9.13 4.92 -13.31
C ARG A 12 7.74 5.45 -13.62
N ILE A 13 7.19 6.25 -12.73
CA ILE A 13 5.89 6.88 -12.89
C ILE A 13 5.97 8.38 -12.65
N GLN A 14 5.03 9.11 -13.23
CA GLN A 14 4.69 10.47 -12.85
C GLN A 14 3.47 10.43 -11.94
N ARG A 15 3.58 11.11 -10.79
CA ARG A 15 2.46 11.27 -9.86
C ARG A 15 1.50 12.31 -10.43
N VAL A 16 0.25 11.94 -10.65
CA VAL A 16 -0.76 12.83 -11.27
C VAL A 16 -1.50 13.66 -10.23
N ALA A 17 -1.65 13.15 -9.00
CA ALA A 17 -2.34 13.85 -7.94
C ALA A 17 -1.48 13.95 -6.67
N SER A 18 -1.40 15.15 -6.08
CA SER A 18 -0.99 15.31 -4.68
C SER A 18 -2.13 14.84 -3.79
N LYS A 19 -1.79 14.07 -2.73
CA LYS A 19 -2.77 13.69 -1.72
C LYS A 19 -2.99 14.93 -0.84
N PRO A 20 -4.24 15.41 -0.64
CA PRO A 20 -4.48 16.43 0.37
C PRO A 20 -4.15 15.89 1.77
N ALA A 21 -3.85 16.78 2.71
CA ALA A 21 -3.66 16.39 4.11
C ALA A 21 -4.90 15.63 4.61
N ASN A 22 -4.70 14.67 5.53
CA ASN A 22 -5.85 14.05 6.19
C ASN A 22 -6.64 15.17 6.93
N PRO A 23 -7.98 15.12 6.93
CA PRO A 23 -8.75 16.05 7.75
C PRO A 23 -8.37 15.88 9.22
N VAL A 24 -8.43 16.97 9.98
CA VAL A 24 -8.25 16.91 11.45
C VAL A 24 -9.34 16.02 12.01
N GLN A 25 -8.95 14.98 12.74
CA GLN A 25 -9.88 14.09 13.43
C GLN A 25 -10.05 14.59 14.86
N GLU A 26 -11.29 14.90 15.24
CA GLU A 26 -11.62 15.12 16.64
C GLU A 26 -11.45 13.81 17.41
N LEU A 27 -10.72 13.88 18.53
CA LEU A 27 -10.58 12.74 19.42
C LEU A 27 -11.91 12.55 20.17
N PRO A 28 -12.35 11.31 20.39
CA PRO A 28 -13.52 11.07 21.23
C PRO A 28 -13.24 11.64 22.62
N ASP A 29 -14.27 12.26 23.21
CA ASP A 29 -14.19 12.75 24.59
C ASP A 29 -13.77 11.62 25.53
N ALA A 30 -12.91 11.94 26.48
CA ALA A 30 -12.48 10.98 27.49
C ALA A 30 -13.70 10.55 28.32
N VAL A 31 -14.16 9.32 28.10
CA VAL A 31 -15.26 8.72 28.87
C VAL A 31 -14.82 8.55 30.32
N HIS A 32 -15.13 9.52 31.17
CA HIS A 32 -14.99 9.41 32.62
C HIS A 32 -16.25 8.75 33.19
N GLY A 33 -16.40 7.46 32.97
CA GLY A 33 -17.47 6.65 33.55
C GLY A 33 -16.93 5.62 34.54
N ARG A 34 -17.47 5.57 35.76
CA ARG A 34 -17.32 4.41 36.64
C ARG A 34 -18.30 3.33 36.16
N GLY A 35 -17.81 2.29 35.50
CA GLY A 35 -18.62 1.16 35.06
C GLY A 35 -17.77 0.05 34.45
N ASP A 36 -18.17 -1.20 34.69
CA ASP A 36 -17.43 -2.40 34.30
C ASP A 36 -17.09 -2.43 32.80
N HIS A 37 -15.86 -2.88 32.53
CA HIS A 37 -15.22 -2.82 31.23
C HIS A 37 -15.81 -3.89 30.28
N CYS A 38 -16.85 -3.54 29.52
CA CYS A 38 -17.32 -4.38 28.43
C CYS A 38 -16.41 -4.19 27.20
N ILE A 39 -15.46 -5.09 27.00
CA ILE A 39 -14.60 -5.10 25.80
C ILE A 39 -15.42 -5.71 24.64
N GLY A 40 -16.17 -4.88 23.93
CA GLY A 40 -16.80 -5.25 22.66
C GLY A 40 -15.92 -4.85 21.49
N PHE A 41 -15.91 -5.65 20.41
CA PHE A 41 -15.46 -5.14 19.12
C PHE A 41 -16.49 -4.11 18.68
N GLY A 42 -16.10 -2.83 18.64
CA GLY A 42 -16.96 -1.74 18.17
C GLY A 42 -17.39 -1.94 16.71
N GLU A 43 -18.17 -0.98 16.18
CA GLU A 43 -18.62 -1.06 14.80
C GLU A 43 -17.47 -1.27 13.81
N GLU A 44 -17.67 -2.18 12.85
CA GLU A 44 -16.71 -2.45 11.80
C GLU A 44 -16.49 -1.17 10.98
N LYS A 45 -15.26 -0.65 11.05
CA LYS A 45 -14.86 0.52 10.27
C LYS A 45 -13.99 0.09 9.11
N PRO A 46 -14.18 0.69 7.93
CA PRO A 46 -13.23 0.57 6.83
C PRO A 46 -11.80 0.83 7.32
N THR A 47 -10.94 -0.18 7.27
CA THR A 47 -9.52 -0.04 7.64
C THR A 47 -8.70 0.63 6.54
N TRP A 48 -9.28 0.80 5.35
CA TRP A 48 -8.64 1.47 4.23
C TRP A 48 -8.73 2.99 4.38
N ILE A 49 -7.73 3.59 5.03
CA ILE A 49 -7.59 5.06 5.10
C ILE A 49 -7.35 5.67 3.71
N GLN A 50 -6.85 4.89 2.73
CA GLN A 50 -6.09 5.45 1.62
C GLN A 50 -6.41 4.93 0.22
N TYR A 51 -7.33 3.98 0.03
CA TYR A 51 -7.31 3.18 -1.19
C TYR A 51 -7.76 3.88 -2.50
N PRO A 52 -8.69 4.85 -2.56
CA PRO A 52 -9.10 5.36 -3.88
C PRO A 52 -8.25 6.53 -4.42
N THR A 53 -7.55 7.29 -3.58
CA THR A 53 -6.93 8.57 -3.99
C THR A 53 -5.41 8.57 -4.04
N THR A 54 -4.74 7.56 -3.48
CA THR A 54 -3.29 7.63 -3.26
C THR A 54 -2.43 7.37 -4.49
N TRP A 55 -2.99 6.85 -5.60
CA TRP A 55 -2.16 6.36 -6.70
C TRP A 55 -2.70 6.66 -8.09
N THR A 56 -3.18 7.89 -8.35
CA THR A 56 -3.28 8.30 -9.76
C THR A 56 -1.87 8.54 -10.29
N VAL A 57 -1.36 7.57 -11.03
CA VAL A 57 -0.01 7.57 -11.60
C VAL A 57 -0.10 7.41 -13.11
N LYS A 58 0.79 8.09 -13.84
CA LYS A 58 0.99 7.90 -15.27
C LYS A 58 2.37 7.31 -15.52
N PRO A 59 2.58 6.53 -16.60
CA PRO A 59 3.91 6.12 -16.99
C PRO A 59 4.82 7.34 -17.14
N TYR A 60 6.08 7.23 -16.71
CA TYR A 60 7.05 8.31 -16.92
C TYR A 60 7.29 8.60 -18.40
N ASP A 61 7.32 7.55 -19.23
CA ASP A 61 7.30 7.66 -20.69
C ASP A 61 6.07 6.91 -21.23
N PRO A 62 5.05 7.61 -21.75
CA PRO A 62 3.85 6.99 -22.31
C PRO A 62 4.12 6.07 -23.51
N LYS A 63 5.20 6.30 -24.27
CA LYS A 63 5.58 5.45 -25.41
C LYS A 63 6.25 4.16 -24.96
N ASN A 64 6.76 4.12 -23.73
CA ASN A 64 7.38 2.94 -23.14
C ASN A 64 6.96 2.76 -21.66
N PRO A 65 5.72 2.28 -21.40
CA PRO A 65 5.17 2.14 -20.05
C PRO A 65 5.70 0.92 -19.28
N GLY A 66 6.74 0.28 -19.82
CA GLY A 66 7.33 -0.93 -19.27
C GLY A 66 8.09 -0.72 -17.96
N SER A 67 8.71 -1.80 -17.49
CA SER A 67 9.65 -1.72 -16.37
C SER A 67 10.87 -0.91 -16.78
N TYR A 68 11.29 0.01 -15.92
CA TYR A 68 12.54 0.74 -16.10
C TYR A 68 13.74 -0.18 -15.91
N VAL A 69 13.69 -1.03 -14.89
CA VAL A 69 14.67 -2.09 -14.67
C VAL A 69 13.97 -3.33 -14.13
N THR A 70 14.48 -4.50 -14.51
CA THR A 70 14.00 -5.79 -14.04
C THR A 70 15.18 -6.59 -13.49
N PHE A 71 15.06 -7.05 -12.25
CA PHE A 71 15.99 -7.99 -11.65
C PHE A 71 15.35 -9.37 -11.65
N ILE A 72 16.13 -10.38 -12.01
CA ILE A 72 15.71 -11.77 -12.04
C ILE A 72 16.64 -12.55 -11.12
N PHE A 73 16.11 -13.01 -10.00
CA PHE A 73 16.83 -13.84 -9.05
C PHE A 73 16.42 -15.28 -9.28
N ARG A 74 17.40 -16.15 -9.56
CA ARG A 74 17.16 -17.58 -9.71
C ARG A 74 17.69 -18.30 -8.49
N TYR A 75 16.86 -19.14 -7.88
CA TYR A 75 17.32 -20.07 -6.86
C TYR A 75 18.24 -21.10 -7.52
N ARG A 76 19.38 -21.35 -6.89
CA ARG A 76 20.26 -22.45 -7.28
C ARG A 76 19.70 -23.75 -6.72
N SER A 77 19.78 -24.82 -7.51
CA SER A 77 19.62 -26.17 -6.98
C SER A 77 20.79 -26.49 -6.05
N ARG A 78 20.54 -27.21 -4.96
CA ARG A 78 21.58 -27.63 -4.02
C ARG A 78 22.51 -28.63 -4.72
N GLY A 79 23.69 -28.19 -5.16
CA GLY A 79 24.67 -29.04 -5.88
C GLY A 79 25.63 -28.32 -6.84
N GLU A 80 25.44 -27.03 -7.12
CA GLU A 80 26.40 -26.16 -7.85
C GLU A 80 26.90 -25.00 -6.99
#